data_AF-A0A0M1J4J4-F1
#
_entry.id   AF-A0A0M1J4J4-F1
#
_cell.length_a   1.000
_cell.length_b   1.000
_cell.length_c   1.000
_cell.angle_alpha   90.00
_cell.angle_beta   90.00
_cell.angle_gamma   90.00
#
_symmetry.space_group_name_H-M   'P 1'
#
loop_
_entity.id
_entity.type
_entity.pdbx_description
1 polymer ?
#
loop_
_entity_poly.entity_id
_entity_poly.type
_entity_poly.pdbx_seq_one_letter_code
_entity_poly.pdbx_strand_id
1 'polypeptide(L)'
;ILPLPSKASEEVQIVQKRVTELGYTLQLPVDPPVLKEVQRIVQIFRELREGKTLDGKTKLKSPTSTLSTAEAISVINNGMSLAVHFGDGTLHAVDIISSLVGAVVKDPVQDAIVWKEYLETVVKERSSWKDLYRASKEIEFV
;
A
#
# COMPACT_ATOMS: atom_id res chain seq x y z
N ILE A 1 6.31 6.39 -18.68
CA ILE A 1 5.59 5.58 -17.65
C ILE A 1 4.68 4.62 -18.39
N LEU A 2 4.64 3.33 -18.03
CA LEU A 2 3.69 2.36 -18.62
C LEU A 2 2.26 2.77 -18.24
N PRO A 3 1.26 2.61 -19.13
CA PRO A 3 -0.11 2.95 -18.82
C PRO A 3 -0.62 2.10 -17.65
N LEU A 4 -1.44 2.70 -16.80
CA LEU A 4 -2.02 2.01 -15.65
C LEU A 4 -3.13 1.06 -16.12
N PRO A 5 -3.27 -0.12 -15.49
CA PRO A 5 -4.37 -1.03 -15.77
C PRO A 5 -5.71 -0.34 -15.55
N SER A 6 -6.67 -0.61 -16.44
CA SER A 6 -8.01 -0.05 -16.35
C SER A 6 -8.80 -0.60 -15.17
N LYS A 7 -8.52 -1.86 -14.77
CA LYS A 7 -9.24 -2.59 -13.72
C LYS A 7 -8.34 -2.89 -12.54
N ALA A 8 -8.90 -2.75 -11.32
CA ALA A 8 -8.20 -3.10 -10.09
C ALA A 8 -7.75 -4.58 -10.08
N SER A 9 -8.57 -5.50 -10.60
CA SER A 9 -8.23 -6.92 -10.66
C SER A 9 -7.01 -7.21 -11.54
N GLU A 10 -6.85 -6.47 -12.63
CA GLU A 10 -5.70 -6.59 -13.52
C GLU A 10 -4.44 -6.06 -12.85
N GLU A 11 -4.55 -4.90 -12.17
CA GLU A 11 -3.46 -4.33 -11.39
C GLU A 11 -3.01 -5.28 -10.26
N VAL A 12 -3.95 -5.88 -9.53
CA VAL A 12 -3.67 -6.92 -8.52
C VAL A 12 -2.94 -8.12 -9.14
N GLN A 13 -3.40 -8.64 -10.28
CA GLN A 13 -2.77 -9.77 -10.95
C GLN A 13 -1.32 -9.47 -11.36
N ILE A 14 -1.05 -8.27 -11.89
CA ILE A 14 0.29 -7.85 -12.27
C ILE A 14 1.19 -7.77 -11.04
N VAL A 15 0.74 -7.10 -9.98
CA VAL A 15 1.52 -6.96 -8.73
C VAL A 15 1.78 -8.32 -8.12
N GLN A 16 0.74 -9.15 -7.97
CA GLN A 16 0.85 -10.50 -7.43
C GLN A 16 1.87 -11.35 -8.20
N LYS A 17 1.77 -11.38 -9.53
CA LYS A 17 2.70 -12.15 -10.37
C LYS A 17 4.15 -11.70 -10.13
N ARG A 18 4.41 -10.39 -10.10
CA ARG A 18 5.75 -9.86 -9.91
C ARG A 18 6.30 -10.10 -8.51
N VAL A 19 5.47 -9.95 -7.49
CA VAL A 19 5.84 -10.25 -6.10
C VAL A 19 6.19 -11.73 -5.95
N THR A 20 5.40 -12.63 -6.53
CA THR A 20 5.69 -14.07 -6.53
C THR A 20 7.02 -14.39 -7.25
N GLU A 21 7.24 -13.85 -8.45
CA GLU A 21 8.49 -14.04 -9.21
C GLU A 21 9.73 -13.57 -8.42
N LEU A 22 9.64 -12.40 -7.78
CA LEU A 22 10.72 -11.85 -6.97
C LEU A 22 10.91 -12.62 -5.65
N GLY A 23 9.83 -13.00 -4.99
CA GLY A 23 9.89 -13.80 -3.77
C GLY A 23 10.60 -15.13 -3.99
N TYR A 24 10.32 -15.83 -5.09
CA TYR A 24 11.06 -17.04 -5.46
C TYR A 24 12.55 -16.78 -5.70
N THR A 25 12.88 -15.68 -6.40
CA THR A 25 14.27 -15.31 -6.70
C THR A 25 15.06 -14.99 -5.43
N LEU A 26 14.40 -14.37 -4.45
CA LEU A 26 14.99 -13.93 -3.19
C LEU A 26 14.80 -14.93 -2.03
N GLN A 27 14.20 -16.09 -2.31
CA GLN A 27 13.85 -17.12 -1.32
C GLN A 27 13.00 -16.58 -0.15
N LEU A 28 12.10 -15.63 -0.45
CA LEU A 28 11.18 -15.05 0.52
C LEU A 28 9.85 -15.82 0.56
N PRO A 29 9.21 -15.97 1.73
CA PRO A 29 7.90 -16.59 1.84
C PRO A 29 6.83 -15.74 1.15
N VAL A 30 6.14 -16.30 0.17
CA VAL A 30 5.02 -15.64 -0.55
C VAL A 30 3.71 -16.36 -0.20
N ASP A 31 3.26 -16.17 1.03
CA ASP A 31 2.10 -16.84 1.58
C ASP A 31 0.78 -16.07 1.31
N PRO A 32 -0.40 -16.70 1.48
CA PRO A 32 -1.71 -16.03 1.30
C PRO A 32 -1.88 -14.67 2.00
N PRO A 33 -1.30 -14.40 3.20
CA PRO A 33 -1.30 -13.06 3.79
C PRO A 33 -0.72 -11.99 2.86
N VAL A 34 0.36 -12.28 2.13
CA VAL A 34 0.96 -11.35 1.16
C VAL A 34 -0.02 -10.98 0.05
N LEU A 35 -0.82 -11.94 -0.42
CA LEU A 35 -1.82 -11.71 -1.47
C LEU A 35 -2.95 -10.77 -1.02
N LYS A 36 -3.35 -10.88 0.25
CA LYS A 36 -4.30 -9.95 0.86
C LYS A 36 -3.72 -8.54 0.88
N GLU A 37 -2.43 -8.39 1.20
CA GLU A 37 -1.77 -7.07 1.20
C GLU A 37 -1.67 -6.46 -0.19
N VAL A 38 -1.42 -7.27 -1.23
CA VAL A 38 -1.45 -6.78 -2.62
C VAL A 38 -2.79 -6.13 -2.94
N GLN A 39 -3.91 -6.76 -2.57
CA GLN A 39 -5.24 -6.21 -2.82
C GLN A 39 -5.46 -4.89 -2.06
N ARG A 40 -5.06 -4.83 -0.77
CA ARG A 40 -5.18 -3.60 0.04
C ARG A 40 -4.36 -2.46 -0.54
N ILE A 41 -3.10 -2.71 -0.91
CA ILE A 41 -2.20 -1.69 -1.46
C ILE A 41 -2.70 -1.17 -2.81
N VAL A 42 -3.11 -2.06 -3.73
CA VAL A 42 -3.68 -1.64 -5.02
C VAL A 42 -4.94 -0.81 -4.80
N GLN A 43 -5.79 -1.20 -3.85
CA GLN A 43 -6.98 -0.40 -3.52
C GLN A 43 -6.59 0.99 -3.00
N ILE A 44 -5.67 1.11 -2.05
CA ILE A 44 -5.19 2.40 -1.53
C ILE A 44 -4.67 3.28 -2.66
N PHE A 45 -3.82 2.72 -3.52
CA PHE A 45 -3.22 3.44 -4.65
C PHE A 45 -4.29 3.97 -5.60
N ARG A 46 -5.24 3.12 -5.99
CA ARG A 46 -6.33 3.52 -6.89
C ARG A 46 -7.19 4.62 -6.27
N GLU A 47 -7.53 4.51 -5.00
CA GLU A 47 -8.40 5.48 -4.33
C GLU A 47 -7.74 6.87 -4.21
N LEU A 48 -6.47 6.93 -3.80
CA LEU A 48 -5.70 8.17 -3.72
C LEU A 48 -5.48 8.78 -5.11
N ARG A 49 -5.13 7.96 -6.10
CA ARG A 49 -4.90 8.39 -7.49
C ARG A 49 -6.16 8.89 -8.18
N GLU A 50 -7.31 8.27 -7.92
CA GLU A 50 -8.60 8.68 -8.48
C GLU A 50 -9.27 9.81 -7.68
N GLY A 51 -8.75 10.14 -6.48
CA GLY A 51 -9.32 11.16 -5.61
C GLY A 51 -10.69 10.77 -5.04
N LYS A 52 -10.97 9.47 -4.90
CA LYS A 52 -12.23 8.94 -4.34
C LYS A 52 -12.10 7.47 -3.94
N THR A 53 -12.95 7.01 -3.02
CA THR A 53 -13.04 5.57 -2.69
C THR A 53 -13.52 4.74 -3.90
N LEU A 54 -13.21 3.44 -3.94
CA LEU A 54 -13.58 2.57 -5.08
C LEU A 54 -15.10 2.47 -5.29
N ASP A 55 -15.88 2.65 -4.23
CA ASP A 55 -17.35 2.71 -4.29
C ASP A 55 -17.89 4.10 -4.66
N GLY A 56 -17.01 5.09 -4.85
CA GLY A 56 -17.32 6.46 -5.22
C GLY A 56 -17.98 7.31 -4.13
N LYS A 57 -18.17 6.79 -2.91
CA LYS A 57 -18.94 7.48 -1.87
C LYS A 57 -18.18 8.62 -1.19
N THR A 58 -16.86 8.51 -1.10
CA THR A 58 -16.02 9.49 -0.40
C THR A 58 -15.07 10.13 -1.38
N LYS A 59 -15.07 11.47 -1.48
CA LYS A 59 -14.05 12.22 -2.22
C LYS A 59 -12.79 12.34 -1.38
N LEU A 60 -11.65 12.25 -2.03
CA LEU A 60 -10.33 12.25 -1.40
C LEU A 60 -9.45 13.30 -2.09
N LYS A 61 -8.46 13.80 -1.36
CA LYS A 61 -7.33 14.51 -1.96
C LYS A 61 -6.39 13.49 -2.59
N SER A 62 -5.76 13.87 -3.69
CA SER A 62 -4.70 13.08 -4.31
C SER A 62 -3.34 13.61 -3.87
N PRO A 63 -2.38 12.73 -3.54
CA PRO A 63 -1.02 13.15 -3.27
C PRO A 63 -0.32 13.55 -4.59
N THR A 64 0.86 14.13 -4.48
CA THR A 64 1.72 14.43 -5.64
C THR A 64 2.34 13.17 -6.26
N SER A 65 2.37 12.07 -5.50
CA SER A 65 2.88 10.76 -5.95
C SER A 65 2.04 10.17 -7.08
N THR A 66 2.70 9.48 -8.03
CA THR A 66 2.03 8.84 -9.17
C THR A 66 1.23 7.60 -8.75
N LEU A 67 1.68 6.90 -7.72
CA LEU A 67 1.06 5.67 -7.19
C LEU A 67 0.83 4.63 -8.29
N SER A 68 1.89 4.32 -9.03
CA SER A 68 1.87 3.37 -10.14
C SER A 68 1.88 1.91 -9.70
N THR A 69 1.55 1.02 -10.65
CA THR A 69 1.64 -0.44 -10.42
C THR A 69 3.05 -0.90 -10.06
N ALA A 70 4.09 -0.26 -10.62
CA ALA A 70 5.48 -0.53 -10.26
C ALA A 70 5.79 -0.13 -8.81
N GLU A 71 5.27 1.01 -8.37
CA GLU A 71 5.41 1.44 -6.97
C GLU A 71 4.66 0.50 -6.01
N ALA A 72 3.51 -0.05 -6.39
CA ALA A 72 2.80 -1.04 -5.57
C ALA A 72 3.65 -2.33 -5.37
N ILE A 73 4.35 -2.78 -6.41
CA ILE A 73 5.31 -3.89 -6.30
C ILE A 73 6.44 -3.52 -5.33
N SER A 74 7.00 -2.31 -5.46
CA SER A 74 8.05 -1.82 -4.57
C SER A 74 7.59 -1.74 -3.10
N VAL A 75 6.35 -1.31 -2.83
CA VAL A 75 5.79 -1.28 -1.47
C VAL A 75 5.75 -2.68 -0.87
N ILE A 76 5.27 -3.68 -1.60
CA ILE A 76 5.22 -5.06 -1.10
C ILE A 76 6.62 -5.60 -0.84
N ASN A 77 7.55 -5.40 -1.78
CA ASN A 77 8.93 -5.86 -1.63
C ASN A 77 9.65 -5.21 -0.45
N ASN A 78 9.47 -3.90 -0.27
CA ASN A 78 10.01 -3.19 0.88
C ASN A 78 9.41 -3.71 2.18
N GLY A 79 8.09 -3.97 2.22
CA GLY A 79 7.44 -4.55 3.38
C GLY A 79 7.99 -5.94 3.72
N MET A 80 8.16 -6.81 2.73
CA MET A 80 8.77 -8.13 2.94
C MET A 80 10.23 -8.02 3.43
N SER A 81 10.98 -7.08 2.88
CA SER A 81 12.36 -6.81 3.31
C SER A 81 12.40 -6.35 4.78
N LEU A 82 11.51 -5.45 5.19
CA LEU A 82 11.37 -5.02 6.58
C LEU A 82 11.05 -6.19 7.50
N ALA A 83 10.05 -7.01 7.15
CA ALA A 83 9.67 -8.19 7.91
C ALA A 83 10.83 -9.18 8.10
N VAL A 84 11.61 -9.42 7.04
CA VAL A 84 12.70 -10.42 7.04
C VAL A 84 13.94 -9.93 7.78
N HIS A 85 14.30 -8.65 7.64
CA HIS A 85 15.54 -8.13 8.22
C HIS A 85 15.36 -7.49 9.60
N PHE A 86 14.17 -6.99 9.90
CA PHE A 86 13.88 -6.24 11.12
C PHE A 86 12.68 -6.77 11.92
N GLY A 87 11.93 -7.74 11.37
CA GLY A 87 10.80 -8.39 12.02
C GLY A 87 11.03 -9.88 12.28
N ASP A 88 9.95 -10.66 12.25
CA ASP A 88 9.94 -12.11 12.47
C ASP A 88 9.89 -12.93 11.16
N GLY A 89 10.11 -12.28 10.01
CA GLY A 89 9.97 -12.86 8.68
C GLY A 89 8.53 -12.92 8.15
N THR A 90 7.53 -12.56 8.95
CA THR A 90 6.14 -12.47 8.52
C THR A 90 5.77 -11.03 8.16
N LEU A 91 5.09 -10.84 7.04
CA LEU A 91 4.65 -9.51 6.60
C LEU A 91 3.51 -9.00 7.49
N HIS A 92 3.77 -7.98 8.31
CA HIS A 92 2.80 -7.38 9.22
C HIS A 92 2.31 -6.02 8.72
N ALA A 93 1.21 -5.54 9.33
CA ALA A 93 0.61 -4.24 8.99
C ALA A 93 1.60 -3.06 9.15
N VAL A 94 2.52 -3.12 10.11
CA VAL A 94 3.54 -2.08 10.33
C VAL A 94 4.53 -1.98 9.18
N ASP A 95 4.93 -3.10 8.58
CA ASP A 95 5.82 -3.14 7.42
C ASP A 95 5.14 -2.54 6.20
N ILE A 96 3.84 -2.83 6.04
CA ILE A 96 2.99 -2.28 4.98
C ILE A 96 2.82 -0.76 5.13
N ILE A 97 2.45 -0.28 6.32
CA ILE A 97 2.29 1.18 6.52
C ILE A 97 3.62 1.90 6.34
N SER A 98 4.72 1.38 6.88
CA SER A 98 6.05 1.98 6.72
C SER A 98 6.42 2.12 5.23
N SER A 99 6.18 1.06 4.46
CA SER A 99 6.45 1.05 3.02
C SER A 99 5.50 1.97 2.23
N LEU A 100 4.22 2.04 2.63
CA LEU A 100 3.23 2.94 2.02
C LEU A 100 3.57 4.41 2.26
N VAL A 101 4.02 4.79 3.46
CA VAL A 101 4.42 6.18 3.75
C VAL A 101 5.49 6.64 2.75
N GLY A 102 6.54 5.84 2.52
CA GLY A 102 7.59 6.18 1.56
C GLY A 102 7.13 6.25 0.09
N ALA A 103 6.02 5.59 -0.26
CA ALA A 103 5.45 5.63 -1.61
C ALA A 103 4.45 6.78 -1.80
N VAL A 104 3.64 7.06 -0.79
CA VAL A 104 2.57 8.06 -0.83
C VAL A 104 3.10 9.46 -0.52
N VAL A 105 3.98 9.59 0.49
CA VAL A 105 4.48 10.87 0.99
C VAL A 105 5.79 11.22 0.27
N LYS A 106 5.70 12.00 -0.81
CA LYS A 106 6.88 12.52 -1.55
C LYS A 106 7.17 13.97 -1.18
N ASP A 107 6.12 14.76 -1.00
CA ASP A 107 6.18 16.06 -0.33
C ASP A 107 5.83 15.88 1.16
N PRO A 108 6.78 16.14 2.09
CA PRO A 108 6.58 15.86 3.52
C PRO A 108 5.48 16.73 4.16
N VAL A 109 5.09 17.84 3.52
CA VAL A 109 4.06 18.74 4.05
C VAL A 109 2.71 18.42 3.41
N GLN A 110 2.63 18.48 2.09
CA GLN A 110 1.36 18.34 1.37
C GLN A 110 0.86 16.89 1.40
N ASP A 111 1.72 15.93 1.06
CA ASP A 111 1.29 14.53 0.95
C ASP A 111 1.06 13.90 2.33
N ALA A 112 1.76 14.35 3.36
CA ALA A 112 1.52 13.89 4.73
C ALA A 112 0.10 14.25 5.21
N ILE A 113 -0.39 15.45 4.85
CA ILE A 113 -1.78 15.86 5.13
C ILE A 113 -2.76 14.95 4.40
N VAL A 114 -2.53 14.70 3.11
CA VAL A 114 -3.38 13.82 2.29
C VAL A 114 -3.43 12.41 2.86
N TRP A 115 -2.26 11.85 3.21
CA TRP A 115 -2.15 10.52 3.78
C TRP A 115 -2.87 10.40 5.12
N LYS A 116 -2.67 11.37 6.03
CA LYS A 116 -3.35 11.42 7.33
C LYS A 116 -4.87 11.51 7.18
N GLU A 117 -5.36 12.32 6.26
CA GLU A 117 -6.80 12.43 5.97
C GLU A 117 -7.37 11.11 5.48
N TYR A 118 -6.68 10.42 4.56
CA TYR A 118 -7.10 9.09 4.07
C TYR A 118 -7.13 8.05 5.19
N LEU A 119 -6.13 8.03 6.06
CA LEU A 119 -6.08 7.13 7.22
C LEU A 119 -7.28 7.35 8.16
N GLU A 120 -7.61 8.61 8.47
CA GLU A 120 -8.70 8.95 9.40
C GLU A 120 -10.10 8.76 8.81
N THR A 121 -10.26 8.97 7.51
CA THR A 121 -11.60 8.99 6.87
C THR A 121 -11.96 7.68 6.20
N VAL A 122 -10.96 6.93 5.71
CA VAL A 122 -11.18 5.70 4.93
C VAL A 122 -10.68 4.48 5.68
N VAL A 123 -9.41 4.47 6.10
CA VAL A 123 -8.80 3.27 6.70
C VAL A 123 -9.40 2.96 8.06
N LYS A 124 -9.60 3.98 8.90
CA LYS A 124 -10.22 3.87 10.22
C LYS A 124 -11.62 3.25 10.19
N GLU A 125 -12.44 3.64 9.22
CA GLU A 125 -13.85 3.26 9.12
C GLU A 125 -14.04 1.85 8.52
N ARG A 126 -13.03 1.31 7.84
CA ARG A 126 -13.05 -0.05 7.29
C ARG A 126 -12.77 -1.09 8.37
N SER A 127 -13.78 -1.85 8.74
CA SER A 127 -13.70 -2.90 9.78
C SER A 127 -12.57 -3.92 9.54
N SER A 128 -12.28 -4.26 8.29
CA SER A 128 -11.22 -5.20 7.90
C SER A 128 -9.81 -4.61 7.91
N TRP A 129 -9.65 -3.29 8.13
CA TRP A 129 -8.40 -2.54 8.02
C TRP A 129 -7.96 -1.91 9.36
N LYS A 130 -8.54 -2.38 10.48
CA LYS A 130 -8.20 -1.88 11.81
C LYS A 130 -6.73 -2.12 12.19
N ASP A 131 -6.12 -3.16 11.64
CA ASP A 131 -4.69 -3.45 11.78
C ASP A 131 -3.83 -2.36 11.13
N LEU A 132 -4.14 -1.98 9.89
CA LEU A 132 -3.46 -0.89 9.17
C LEU A 132 -3.62 0.46 9.90
N TYR A 133 -4.83 0.76 10.39
CA TYR A 133 -5.06 1.99 11.14
C TYR A 133 -4.30 2.02 12.47
N ARG A 134 -4.19 0.90 13.18
CA ARG A 134 -3.39 0.81 14.42
C ARG A 134 -1.91 1.00 14.13
N ALA A 135 -1.39 0.26 13.15
CA ALA A 135 0.00 0.36 12.74
C ALA A 135 0.40 1.79 12.32
N SER A 136 -0.51 2.53 11.68
CA SER A 136 -0.24 3.94 11.31
C SER A 136 -0.17 4.91 12.48
N LYS A 137 -0.59 4.51 13.69
CA LYS A 137 -0.40 5.30 14.92
C LYS A 137 0.96 5.10 15.56
N GLU A 138 1.66 4.03 15.21
CA GLU A 138 2.98 3.70 15.76
C GLU A 138 4.12 4.34 14.96
N ILE A 139 3.82 4.86 13.77
CA ILE A 139 4.80 5.48 12.88
C ILE A 139 4.60 7.00 12.94
N GLU A 140 5.61 7.70 13.43
CA GLU A 140 5.70 9.15 13.30
C GLU A 140 6.21 9.49 11.90
N PHE A 141 5.39 10.22 11.12
CA PHE A 141 5.79 10.85 9.88
C PHE A 141 5.48 12.34 9.99
N VAL A 142 6.54 13.15 10.07
CA VAL A 142 6.54 14.60 10.25
C VAL A 142 7.45 15.24 9.21
#